data_AF-A0A318CLH4-F1
#
_entry.id   AF-A0A318CLH4-F1
#
_cell.length_a   1.000
_cell.length_b   1.000
_cell.length_c   1.000
_cell.angle_alpha   90.00
_cell.angle_beta   90.00
_cell.angle_gamma   90.00
#
_symmetry.space_group_name_H-M   'P 1'
#
loop_
_entity.id
_entity.type
_entity.pdbx_description
1 polymer ?
#
loop_
_entity_poly.entity_id
_entity_poly.type
_entity_poly.pdbx_seq_one_letter_code
_entity_poly.pdbx_strand_id
1 'polypeptide(L)' 'MRNLSVRWYDSTAKKSKGFYIKEPKENLTQSEVETVMGNLITLKAIPSSYAVDYAAVIDTQKNELFNLI' A
#
# COMPACT_ATOMS: atom_id res chain seq x y z
N MET A 1 15.52 6.89 5.43
CA MET A 1 14.22 7.53 5.18
C MET A 1 13.21 6.40 5.02
N ARG A 2 12.12 6.43 5.77
CA ARG A 2 11.06 5.42 5.68
C ARG A 2 10.05 5.81 4.62
N ASN A 3 9.68 4.86 3.77
CA ASN A 3 8.63 5.01 2.76
C ASN A 3 7.65 3.85 2.90
N LEU A 4 6.36 4.15 2.95
CA LEU A 4 5.31 3.16 2.78
C LEU A 4 4.97 3.06 1.30
N SER A 5 5.18 1.89 0.72
CA SER A 5 4.77 1.55 -0.65
C SER A 5 3.45 0.80 -0.58
N VAL A 6 2.44 1.26 -1.32
CA VAL A 6 1.14 0.59 -1.43
C VAL A 6 0.78 0.37 -2.89
N ARG A 7 0.22 -0.80 -3.21
CA ARG A 7 -0.24 -1.14 -4.56
C ARG A 7 -1.56 -1.89 -4.55
N TRP A 8 -2.32 -1.63 -5.60
CA TRP A 8 -3.51 -2.37 -5.99
C TRP A 8 -3.29 -2.97 -7.37
N TYR A 9 -3.93 -4.11 -7.62
CA TYR A 9 -3.82 -4.83 -8.88
C TYR A 9 -5.20 -5.11 -9.48
N ASP A 10 -5.32 -4.85 -10.77
CA ASP A 10 -6.47 -5.26 -11.58
C ASP A 10 -6.07 -6.49 -12.41
N SER A 11 -6.66 -7.64 -12.06
CA SER A 11 -6.36 -8.93 -12.67
C SER A 11 -6.91 -9.08 -14.09
N THR A 12 -7.89 -8.26 -14.47
CA THR A 12 -8.52 -8.24 -15.79
C THR A 12 -7.72 -7.36 -16.74
N ALA A 13 -7.39 -6.14 -16.30
CA ALA A 13 -6.58 -5.21 -17.08
C ALA A 13 -5.07 -5.53 -17.06
N LYS A 14 -4.63 -6.45 -16.17
CA LYS A 14 -3.22 -6.79 -15.91
C LYS A 14 -2.38 -5.55 -15.57
N LYS A 15 -2.94 -4.65 -14.76
CA LYS A 15 -2.31 -3.37 -14.41
C LYS A 15 -2.28 -3.18 -12.91
N SER A 16 -1.19 -2.60 -12.43
CA SER A 16 -1.06 -2.15 -11.04
C SER A 16 -1.18 -0.63 -10.94
N LYS A 17 -1.72 -0.16 -9.83
CA LYS A 17 -1.67 1.25 -9.40
C LYS A 17 -1.07 1.29 -8.01
N GLY A 18 -0.30 2.32 -7.70
CA GLY A 18 0.32 2.45 -6.40
C GLY A 18 0.95 3.81 -6.23
N PHE A 19 1.31 4.11 -5.00
CA PHE A 19 2.03 5.32 -4.65
C PHE A 19 2.86 5.09 -3.39
N TYR A 20 3.73 6.06 -3.10
CA TYR A 20 4.61 6.05 -1.94
C TYR A 20 4.21 7.16 -0.99
N ILE A 21 4.12 6.82 0.29
CA ILE A 21 3.97 7.80 1.38
C ILE A 21 5.34 7.95 2.03
N LYS A 22 5.87 9.17 1.99
CA LYS A 22 7.12 9.52 2.68
C LYS A 22 6.84 9.67 4.18
N GLU A 23 7.80 9.21 4.98
CA GLU A 23 7.74 9.33 6.45
C GLU A 23 6.42 8.78 7.02
N PRO A 24 6.06 7.52 6.72
CA PRO A 24 4.85 6.94 7.26
C PRO A 24 4.93 6.86 8.78
N LYS A 25 3.78 6.89 9.44
CA LYS A 25 3.65 6.70 10.89
C LYS A 25 4.40 5.44 11.32
N GLU A 26 5.09 5.50 12.44
CA GLU A 26 5.72 4.32 13.02
C GLU A 26 4.68 3.31 13.51
N ASN A 27 5.09 2.03 13.57
CA ASN A 27 4.27 0.94 14.09
C ASN A 27 2.92 0.74 13.39
N LEU A 28 2.83 1.10 12.11
CA LEU A 28 1.67 0.75 11.27
C LEU A 28 1.49 -0.76 11.24
N THR A 29 0.29 -1.20 11.57
CA THR A 29 -0.09 -2.60 11.52
C THR A 29 -0.63 -2.97 10.15
N GLN A 30 -0.55 -4.26 9.80
CA GLN A 30 -1.15 -4.79 8.58
C GLN A 30 -2.64 -4.43 8.48
N SER A 31 -3.40 -4.64 9.54
CA SER A 31 -4.85 -4.41 9.55
C SER A 31 -5.23 -2.95 9.33
N GLU A 32 -4.49 -2.01 9.91
CA GLU A 32 -4.69 -0.57 9.67
C GLU A 32 -4.45 -0.22 8.20
N VAL A 33 -3.36 -0.74 7.61
CA VAL A 33 -3.00 -0.44 6.22
C VAL A 33 -3.99 -1.09 5.24
N GLU A 34 -4.35 -2.35 5.44
CA GLU A 34 -5.36 -3.05 4.64
C GLU A 34 -6.71 -2.32 4.69
N THR A 35 -7.15 -1.89 5.88
CA THR A 35 -8.41 -1.16 6.05
C THR A 35 -8.41 0.14 5.26
N VAL A 36 -7.33 0.94 5.37
CA VAL A 36 -7.20 2.19 4.60
C VAL A 36 -7.14 1.92 3.11
N MET A 37 -6.39 0.91 2.68
CA MET A 37 -6.29 0.55 1.27
C MET A 37 -7.63 0.10 0.68
N GLY A 38 -8.45 -0.62 1.44
CA GLY A 38 -9.82 -0.97 1.07
C GLY A 38 -10.73 0.26 1.01
N ASN A 39 -10.62 1.17 1.97
CA ASN A 39 -11.41 2.41 1.99
C ASN A 39 -11.14 3.30 0.76
N LEU A 40 -9.91 3.32 0.24
CA LEU A 40 -9.60 4.07 -0.98
C LEU A 40 -10.30 3.52 -2.23
N ILE A 41 -10.63 2.23 -2.26
CA ILE A 41 -11.47 1.62 -3.32
C ILE A 41 -12.93 2.07 -3.13
N THR A 42 -13.44 2.02 -1.89
CA THR A 42 -14.80 2.43 -1.54
C THR A 42 -15.05 3.91 -1.89
N LEU A 43 -14.09 4.77 -1.57
CA LEU A 43 -14.10 6.21 -1.87
C LEU A 43 -13.84 6.54 -3.34
N LYS A 44 -13.66 5.53 -4.20
CA LYS A 44 -13.39 5.68 -5.65
C LYS A 44 -12.09 6.42 -5.99
N ALA A 45 -11.18 6.59 -5.03
CA ALA A 45 -9.83 7.06 -5.31
C ALA A 45 -9.03 6.01 -6.10
N ILE A 46 -9.33 4.73 -5.87
CA ILE A 46 -8.87 3.60 -6.67
C ILE A 46 -10.10 2.98 -7.37
N PRO A 47 -10.04 2.65 -8.68
CA PRO A 47 -11.17 2.05 -9.37
C PRO A 47 -11.54 0.70 -8.75
N SER A 48 -12.84 0.37 -8.73
CA SER A 48 -13.34 -0.85 -8.08
C SER A 48 -12.95 -2.16 -8.78
N SER A 49 -12.34 -2.11 -9.96
CA SER A 49 -11.77 -3.28 -10.62
C SER A 49 -10.41 -3.71 -10.02
N TYR A 50 -9.81 -2.86 -9.19
CA TYR A 50 -8.55 -3.13 -8.53
C TYR A 50 -8.78 -3.71 -7.13
N ALA A 51 -7.99 -4.71 -6.76
CA ALA A 51 -7.93 -5.27 -5.42
C ALA A 51 -6.64 -4.85 -4.70
N VAL A 52 -6.65 -4.83 -3.37
CA VAL A 52 -5.45 -4.67 -2.54
C VAL A 52 -4.46 -5.79 -2.88
N ASP A 53 -3.21 -5.43 -3.15
CA ASP A 53 -2.21 -6.36 -3.69
C ASP A 53 -0.91 -6.38 -2.88
N TYR A 54 -0.43 -5.22 -2.45
CA TYR A 54 0.86 -5.14 -1.77
C TYR A 54 0.97 -3.91 -0.88
N ALA A 55 1.58 -4.08 0.29
CA ALA A 55 2.02 -2.98 1.13
C ALA A 55 3.31 -3.32 1.88
N ALA A 56 4.28 -2.41 1.88
CA ALA A 56 5.49 -2.57 2.67
C ALA A 56 6.08 -1.23 3.12
N VAL A 57 6.69 -1.25 4.30
CA VAL A 57 7.51 -0.13 4.78
C VAL A 57 8.96 -0.43 4.44
N ILE A 58 9.57 0.47 3.67
CA ILE A 58 10.97 0.41 3.25
C ILE A 58 11.74 1.45 4.05
N ASP A 59 12.68 1.03 4.89
CA ASP A 59 13.61 1.92 5.58
C ASP A 59 14.94 1.96 4.83
N THR A 60 15.17 3.06 4.10
CA THR A 60 16.41 3.23 3.33
C THR A 60 17.64 3.57 4.17
N GLN A 61 17.47 3.95 5.45
CA GLN A 61 18.61 4.21 6.34
C GLN A 61 19.14 2.90 6.93
N LYS A 62 18.22 1.99 7.28
CA LYS A 62 18.57 0.68 7.83
C LYS A 62 18.70 -0.41 6.76
N ASN A 63 18.31 -0.10 5.53
CA ASN A 63 18.17 -1.06 4.43
C ASN A 63 17.23 -2.23 4.79
N GLU A 64 16.16 -1.92 5.51
CA GLU A 64 15.17 -2.88 6.01
C GLU A 64 13.87 -2.79 5.21
N LEU A 65 13.21 -3.93 5.05
CA LEU A 65 11.88 -4.04 4.44
C LEU A 65 10.96 -4.76 5.40
N PHE A 66 9.83 -4.12 5.71
CA PHE A 66 8.76 -4.68 6.53
C PHE A 66 7.56 -4.92 5.64
N ASN A 67 7.29 -6.19 5.32
CA ASN A 67 6.12 -6.56 4.53
C ASN A 67 4.87 -6.48 5.40
N LEU A 68 3.85 -5.78 4.91
CA LEU A 68 2.55 -5.66 5.57
C LEU A 68 1.49 -6.47 4.84
N ILE A 69 1.59 -6.63 3.52
CA ILE A 69 0.70 -7.41 2.67
C ILE A 69 1.54 -8.08 1.59
#